data_AF-A0A7J5LGU7-F1
#
_entry.id   AF-A0A7J5LGU7-F1
#
_cell.length_a   1.000
_cell.length_b   1.000
_cell.length_c   1.000
_cell.angle_alpha   90.00
_cell.angle_beta   90.00
_cell.angle_gamma   90.00
#
_symmetry.space_group_name_H-M   'P 1'
#
loop_
_entity.id
_entity.type
_entity.pdbx_description
1 polymer ?
#
loop_
_entity_poly.entity_id
_entity_poly.type
_entity_poly.pdbx_seq_one_letter_code
_entity_poly.pdbx_strand_id
1 'polypeptide(L)' 'MARSVQMHYREIINFFDRRSTNAASESFNAKIKEFRTQFRGVKDRAFFLFRLAKIYA' A
#
# COMPACT_ATOMS: atom_id res chain seq x y z
N MET A 1 8.18 -3.53 19.61
CA MET A 1 7.35 -2.36 19.26
C MET A 1 8.08 -1.04 19.55
N ALA A 2 8.37 -0.70 20.81
CA ALA A 2 8.99 0.60 21.17
C ALA A 2 10.36 0.90 20.52
N ARG A 3 11.23 -0.11 20.38
CA ARG A 3 12.56 0.05 19.76
C ARG A 3 12.53 0.44 18.28
N SER A 4 11.61 -0.13 17.49
CA SER A 4 11.47 0.24 16.06
C SER A 4 10.92 1.66 15.89
N VAL A 5 9.97 2.06 16.73
CA VAL A 5 9.40 3.42 16.68
C VAL A 5 10.46 4.47 17.01
N GLN A 6 11.32 4.22 18.01
CA GLN A 6 12.43 5.12 18.32
C GLN A 6 13.50 5.16 17.22
N MET A 7 13.86 4.00 16.64
CA MET A 7 14.84 3.92 15.55
C MET A 7 14.41 4.72 14.31
N HIS A 8 13.13 4.65 13.94
CA HIS A 8 12.58 5.30 12.75
C HIS A 8 11.87 6.63 13.06
N TYR A 9 12.01 7.15 14.29
CA TYR A 9 11.27 8.34 14.75
C TYR A 9 11.43 9.54 13.83
N ARG A 10 12.67 9.80 13.37
CA ARG A 10 13.00 10.88 12.43
C ARG A 10 12.32 10.72 11.07
N GLU A 11 12.23 9.48 10.58
CA GLU A 11 11.57 9.19 9.30
C GLU A 11 10.05 9.31 9.45
N ILE A 12 9.50 8.88 10.59
CA ILE A 12 8.07 8.99 10.90
C ILE A 12 7.64 10.46 10.97
N ILE A 13 8.38 11.32 11.68
CA ILE A 13 8.05 12.76 11.77
C ILE A 13 8.26 13.47 10.41
N ASN A 14 9.27 13.05 9.64
CA ASN A 14 9.54 13.62 8.30
C ASN A 14 8.55 13.12 7.24
N PHE A 15 7.88 11.99 7.46
CA PHE A 15 6.81 11.51 6.57
C PHE A 15 5.62 12.47 6.51
N PHE A 16 5.49 13.37 7.49
CA PHE A 16 4.49 14.44 7.52
C PHE A 16 4.98 15.74 6.86
N ASP A 17 6.06 15.71 6.07
CA ASP A 17 6.43 16.89 5.28
C ASP A 17 5.28 17.24 4.32
N ARG A 18 4.75 18.45 4.48
CA ARG A 18 3.53 18.99 3.82
C ARG A 18 2.17 18.41 4.24
N ARG A 19 2.04 17.67 5.35
CA ARG A 19 0.75 17.04 5.77
C ARG A 19 0.12 16.17 4.66
N SER A 20 0.92 15.66 3.73
CA SER A 20 0.41 14.74 2.70
C SER A 20 0.03 13.44 3.40
N THR A 21 -1.26 13.25 3.65
CA THR A 21 -1.75 12.06 4.34
C THR A 21 -1.47 10.83 3.48
N ASN A 22 -0.81 9.82 4.05
CA ASN A 22 -0.56 8.52 3.40
C ASN A 22 -1.86 7.72 3.11
N ALA A 23 -3.02 8.27 3.47
CA ALA A 23 -4.34 7.64 3.30
C ALA A 23 -4.62 7.24 1.84
N ALA A 24 -4.16 8.01 0.87
CA ALA A 24 -4.31 7.65 -0.55
C ALA A 24 -3.55 6.35 -0.86
N SER A 25 -2.28 6.27 -0.46
CA SER A 25 -1.45 5.07 -0.65
C SER A 25 -1.94 3.88 0.19
N GLU A 26 -2.38 4.12 1.42
CA GLU A 26 -2.92 3.09 2.32
C GLU A 26 -4.24 2.52 1.79
N SER A 27 -5.15 3.37 1.32
CA SER A 27 -6.42 2.94 0.71
C SER A 27 -6.18 2.19 -0.61
N PHE A 28 -5.19 2.59 -1.41
CA PHE A 28 -4.80 1.87 -2.60
C PHE A 28 -4.21 0.48 -2.28
N ASN A 29 -3.34 0.39 -1.28
CA ASN A 29 -2.79 -0.88 -0.80
C ASN A 29 -3.88 -1.80 -0.23
N ALA A 30 -4.89 -1.25 0.45
CA ALA A 30 -6.05 -2.00 0.94
C ALA A 30 -6.86 -2.60 -0.22
N LYS A 31 -7.16 -1.80 -1.25
CA LYS A 31 -7.85 -2.25 -2.48
C LYS A 31 -7.10 -3.35 -3.22
N ILE A 32 -5.77 -3.23 -3.34
CA ILE A 32 -4.92 -4.29 -3.93
C ILE A 32 -4.99 -5.58 -3.09
N LYS A 33 -4.95 -5.45 -1.76
CA LYS A 33 -4.99 -6.60 -0.84
C LYS A 33 -6.32 -7.33 -0.93
N GLU A 34 -7.43 -6.61 -0.96
CA GLU A 34 -8.77 -7.16 -1.14
C GLU A 34 -8.91 -7.86 -2.50
N PHE A 35 -8.47 -7.21 -3.58
CA PHE A 35 -8.46 -7.80 -4.91
C PHE A 35 -7.67 -9.12 -4.91
N ARG A 36 -6.48 -9.14 -4.30
CA ARG A 36 -5.66 -10.36 -4.19
C ARG A 36 -6.34 -11.48 -3.38
N THR A 37 -7.11 -11.16 -2.34
CA THR A 37 -7.83 -12.17 -1.54
C THR A 37 -8.93 -12.87 -2.33
N GLN A 38 -9.59 -12.16 -3.26
CA GLN A 38 -10.63 -12.76 -4.10
C GLN A 38 -10.10 -13.86 -5.02
N PHE A 39 -8.86 -13.73 -5.51
CA PHE A 39 -8.23 -14.68 -6.44
C PHE A 39 -7.38 -15.77 -5.75
N ARG A 40 -7.46 -15.91 -4.42
CA ARG A 40 -6.65 -16.85 -3.62
C ARG A 40 -5.13 -16.76 -3.92
N GLY A 41 -4.65 -15.56 -4.28
CA GLY A 41 -3.26 -15.32 -4.65
C GLY A 41 -3.10 -14.76 -6.06
N VAL A 42 -1.85 -14.66 -6.51
CA VAL A 42 -1.47 -14.18 -7.84
C VAL A 42 -0.67 -15.27 -8.54
N LYS A 43 -1.30 -15.98 -9.46
CA LYS A 43 -0.64 -17.01 -10.28
C LYS A 43 0.14 -16.40 -11.44
N ASP A 44 -0.37 -15.32 -12.02
CA ASP A 44 0.23 -14.59 -13.14
C ASP A 44 0.28 -13.09 -12.81
N ARG A 45 1.49 -12.55 -12.73
CA ARG A 45 1.73 -11.14 -12.39
C ARG A 45 1.32 -10.19 -13.53
N ALA A 46 1.53 -10.58 -14.79
CA ALA A 46 1.18 -9.74 -15.93
C ALA A 46 -0.34 -9.62 -16.06
N PHE A 47 -1.05 -10.75 -15.94
CA PHE A 47 -2.51 -10.76 -15.94
C PHE A 47 -3.10 -10.00 -14.75
N PHE A 48 -2.49 -10.15 -13.56
CA PHE A 48 -2.92 -9.41 -12.37
C PHE A 48 -2.78 -7.89 -12.55
N LEU A 49 -1.63 -7.42 -13.05
CA LEU A 49 -1.41 -5.99 -13.30
C LEU A 49 -2.33 -5.44 -14.39
N PHE A 50 -2.60 -6.22 -15.45
CA PHE A 50 -3.57 -5.87 -16.48
C PHE A 50 -4.98 -5.65 -15.88
N ARG A 51 -5.43 -6.56 -15.02
CA ARG A 51 -6.72 -6.46 -14.34
C ARG A 51 -6.76 -5.30 -13.33
N LEU A 52 -5.68 -5.10 -12.60
CA LEU A 52 -5.55 -4.00 -11.65
C LEU A 52 -5.68 -2.65 -12.36
N ALA A 53 -4.95 -2.46 -13.46
CA ALA A 53 -5.02 -1.26 -14.28
C ALA A 53 -6.43 -1.08 -14.86
N LYS A 54 -7.10 -2.14 -15.33
CA LYS A 54 -8.46 -2.00 -15.87
C LYS A 54 -9.54 -1.61 -14.85
N ILE A 55 -9.34 -1.88 -13.56
CA ILE A 55 -10.33 -1.60 -12.50
C ILE A 55 -10.06 -0.26 -11.80
N TYR A 56 -8.79 0.14 -11.72
CA TYR A 56 -8.35 1.29 -10.93
C TYR A 56 -7.63 2.39 -11.74
N ALA A 57 -7.55 2.26 -13.08
CA ALA A 57 -7.12 3.35 -13.99
C ALA A 57 -8.31 4.08 -14.62
#